data_AF-A0A6A4PD80-F1
#
_entry.id   AF-A0A6A4PD80-F1
#
_cell.length_a   1.000
_cell.length_b   1.000
_cell.length_c   1.000
_cell.angle_alpha   90.00
_cell.angle_beta   90.00
_cell.angle_gamma   90.00
#
_symmetry.space_group_name_H-M   'P 1'
#
loop_
_entity.id
_entity.type
_entity.pdbx_description
1 polymer ?
#
loop_
_entity_poly.entity_id
_entity_poly.type
_entity_poly.pdbx_seq_one_letter_code
_entity_poly.pdbx_strand_id
1 'polypeptide(L)'
;MPRVKIRELKDDYAKFELRDTDASIANALRRVMIAEVPTIAIDLVEIETNSSVLNDEFLVHRLGLIPLTSERAMSMRFSRDCDACDGDGQCEFCSVELNPR
;
A
#
# COMPACT_ATOMS: atom_id res chain seq x y z
N MET A 1 -5.32 18.60 25.07
CA MET A 1 -5.68 17.64 24.00
C MET A 1 -5.29 18.27 22.68
N PRO A 2 -4.67 17.51 21.75
CA PRO A 2 -4.31 18.03 20.44
C PRO A 2 -5.53 18.58 19.70
N ARG A 3 -5.39 19.71 19.01
CA ARG A 3 -6.46 20.35 18.23
C ARG A 3 -6.07 20.42 16.77
N VAL A 4 -6.94 19.94 15.89
CA VAL A 4 -6.76 20.01 14.44
C VAL A 4 -7.68 21.09 13.86
N LYS A 5 -7.13 21.96 13.01
CA LYS A 5 -7.90 22.93 12.22
C LYS A 5 -7.59 22.73 10.74
N ILE A 6 -8.56 22.24 9.98
CA ILE A 6 -8.45 22.07 8.53
C ILE A 6 -8.52 23.45 7.86
N ARG A 7 -7.62 23.69 6.92
CA ARG A 7 -7.56 24.93 6.10
C ARG A 7 -8.01 24.69 4.68
N GLU A 8 -7.61 23.56 4.10
CA GLU A 8 -7.95 23.17 2.74
C GLU A 8 -7.97 21.64 2.67
N LEU A 9 -8.94 21.08 1.95
CA LEU A 9 -9.08 19.65 1.72
C LEU A 9 -9.53 19.43 0.28
N LYS A 10 -8.77 18.62 -0.44
CA LYS A 10 -8.99 18.13 -1.79
C LYS A 10 -8.73 16.62 -1.80
N ASP A 11 -9.04 15.96 -2.92
CA ASP A 11 -8.90 14.51 -3.05
C ASP A 11 -7.45 14.01 -2.89
N ASP A 12 -6.46 14.82 -3.29
CA ASP A 12 -5.02 14.50 -3.24
C ASP A 12 -4.23 15.37 -2.26
N TYR A 13 -4.89 16.30 -1.56
CA TYR A 13 -4.21 17.31 -0.75
C TYR A 13 -5.01 17.71 0.50
N ALA A 14 -4.35 17.66 1.66
CA ALA A 14 -4.89 18.15 2.91
C ALA A 14 -3.92 19.14 3.57
N LYS A 15 -4.41 20.35 3.87
CA LYS A 15 -3.69 21.37 4.64
C LYS A 15 -4.40 21.61 5.96
N PHE A 16 -3.72 21.35 7.06
CA PHE A 16 -4.27 21.55 8.40
C PHE A 16 -3.22 22.10 9.38
N GLU A 17 -3.70 22.69 10.46
CA GLU A 17 -2.89 23.10 11.61
C GLU A 17 -3.13 22.14 12.77
N LEU A 18 -2.06 21.61 13.35
CA LEU A 18 -2.08 20.81 14.56
C LEU A 18 -1.54 21.66 15.73
N ARG A 19 -2.35 21.86 16.76
CA ARG A 19 -2.04 22.69 17.93
C ARG A 19 -2.14 21.86 19.22
N ASP A 20 -1.58 22.38 20.30
CA ASP A 20 -1.66 21.78 21.64
C ASP A 20 -1.09 20.35 21.72
N THR A 21 0.03 20.12 21.02
CA THR A 21 0.76 18.84 21.00
C THR A 21 2.27 19.09 20.89
N ASP A 22 3.07 18.09 21.28
CA ASP A 22 4.52 18.14 21.16
C ASP A 22 5.00 17.89 19.72
N ALA A 23 6.13 18.48 19.36
CA ALA A 23 6.77 18.25 18.07
C ALA A 23 7.13 16.76 17.84
N SER A 24 7.40 16.02 18.92
CA SER A 24 7.65 14.57 18.88
C SER A 24 6.42 13.79 18.39
N ILE A 25 5.22 14.14 18.86
CA ILE A 25 3.96 13.52 18.45
C ILE A 25 3.67 13.85 16.98
N ALA A 26 3.86 15.12 16.57
CA ALA A 26 3.67 15.52 15.18
C ALA A 26 4.63 14.78 14.22
N ASN A 27 5.90 14.61 14.60
CA ASN A 27 6.85 13.86 13.79
C ASN A 27 6.57 12.35 13.79
N ALA A 28 6.10 11.79 14.91
CA ALA A 28 5.66 10.40 14.96
C ALA A 28 4.50 10.16 14.00
N LEU A 29 3.48 11.02 14.03
CA LEU A 29 2.35 10.97 13.09
C LEU A 29 2.84 11.03 11.63
N ARG A 30 3.78 11.94 11.31
CA ARG A 30 4.39 12.03 9.98
C ARG A 30 5.08 10.74 9.55
N ARG A 31 5.80 10.08 10.45
CA ARG A 31 6.50 8.81 10.16
C ARG A 31 5.53 7.67 9.90
N VAL A 32 4.50 7.55 10.74
CA VAL A 32 3.45 6.53 10.60
C VAL A 32 2.71 6.70 9.27
N MET A 33 2.34 7.94 8.91
CA MET A 33 1.69 8.24 7.63
C MET A 33 2.51 7.82 6.41
N ILE A 34 3.85 7.85 6.49
CA ILE A 34 4.74 7.52 5.36
C ILE A 34 5.00 6.02 5.27
N ALA A 35 5.11 5.33 6.41
CA ALA A 35 5.71 3.99 6.44
C ALA A 35 4.79 2.88 6.96
N GLU A 36 3.72 3.21 7.69
CA GLU A 36 2.93 2.20 8.42
C GLU A 36 1.48 2.13 7.96
N VAL A 37 1.06 2.99 7.04
CA VAL A 37 -0.28 2.90 6.42
C VAL A 37 -0.27 1.72 5.43
N PRO A 38 -1.08 0.67 5.64
CA PRO A 38 -1.09 -0.49 4.77
C PRO A 38 -1.69 -0.16 3.40
N THR A 39 -1.03 -0.61 2.34
CA THR A 39 -1.44 -0.44 0.94
C THR A 39 -1.32 -1.75 0.19
N ILE A 40 -2.06 -1.88 -0.92
CA ILE A 40 -1.98 -3.03 -1.82
C ILE A 40 -1.02 -2.69 -2.97
N ALA A 41 -0.11 -3.60 -3.28
CA ALA A 41 0.82 -3.49 -4.40
C ALA A 41 1.05 -4.88 -5.02
N ILE A 42 1.59 -4.90 -6.24
CA ILE A 42 1.96 -6.15 -6.92
C ILE A 42 3.26 -6.67 -6.27
N ASP A 43 3.21 -7.89 -5.74
CA ASP A 43 4.34 -8.53 -5.04
C ASP A 43 4.89 -9.74 -5.80
N LEU A 44 3.99 -10.57 -6.35
CA LEU A 44 4.34 -11.73 -7.17
C LEU A 44 3.85 -11.52 -8.61
N VAL A 45 4.70 -11.84 -9.58
CA VAL A 45 4.36 -11.78 -11.01
C VAL A 45 4.83 -13.06 -11.67
N GLU A 46 3.90 -13.77 -12.29
CA GLU A 46 4.18 -14.94 -13.12
C GLU A 46 4.22 -14.49 -14.59
N ILE A 47 5.32 -14.78 -15.28
CA ILE A 47 5.52 -14.41 -16.69
C ILE A 47 5.50 -15.70 -17.52
N GLU A 48 4.49 -15.85 -18.37
CA GLU A 48 4.42 -16.98 -19.31
C GLU A 48 5.43 -16.82 -20.46
N THR A 49 5.51 -15.63 -21.05
CA THR A 49 6.43 -15.32 -22.14
C THR A 49 6.70 -13.82 -22.21
N ASN A 50 7.97 -13.43 -22.15
CA ASN A 50 8.41 -12.06 -22.42
C ASN A 50 9.33 -12.04 -23.66
N SER A 51 8.84 -11.46 -24.75
CA SER A 51 9.60 -11.23 -25.99
C SER A 51 10.07 -9.77 -26.14
N SER A 52 9.90 -8.96 -25.09
CA SER A 52 10.34 -7.57 -25.09
C SER A 52 11.86 -7.45 -24.99
N VAL A 53 12.36 -6.22 -25.17
CA VAL A 53 13.79 -5.91 -25.01
C VAL A 53 14.23 -5.79 -23.55
N LEU A 54 13.27 -5.77 -22.62
CA LEU A 54 13.52 -5.59 -21.19
C LEU A 54 13.49 -6.94 -20.49
N ASN A 55 14.40 -7.10 -19.55
CA ASN A 55 14.46 -8.27 -18.69
C ASN A 55 13.23 -8.36 -17.78
N ASP A 56 12.85 -9.57 -17.41
CA ASP A 56 11.68 -9.87 -16.57
C ASP A 56 11.72 -9.10 -15.25
N GLU A 57 12.85 -9.14 -14.55
CA GLU A 57 13.04 -8.47 -13.26
C GLU A 57 12.83 -6.96 -13.35
N PHE A 58 13.18 -6.35 -14.49
CA PHE A 58 13.00 -4.91 -14.69
C PHE A 58 11.52 -4.57 -14.90
N LEU A 59 10.78 -5.41 -15.60
CA LEU A 59 9.33 -5.26 -15.76
C LEU A 59 8.61 -5.45 -14.42
N VAL A 60 8.91 -6.54 -13.71
CA VAL A 60 8.31 -6.87 -12.42
C VAL A 60 8.55 -5.77 -11.39
N HIS A 61 9.78 -5.25 -11.31
CA HIS A 61 10.08 -4.15 -10.39
C HIS A 61 9.23 -2.90 -10.67
N ARG A 62 8.99 -2.58 -11.95
CA ARG A 62 8.13 -1.45 -12.33
C ARG A 62 6.66 -1.72 -12.02
N LEU A 63 6.19 -2.95 -12.24
CA LEU A 63 4.82 -3.36 -11.90
C LEU A 63 4.55 -3.19 -10.40
N GLY A 64 5.52 -3.54 -9.53
CA GLY A 64 5.42 -3.33 -8.08
C GLY A 64 5.26 -1.87 -7.65
N LEU A 65 5.62 -0.90 -8.51
CA LEU A 65 5.49 0.53 -8.23
C LEU A 65 4.19 1.16 -8.77
N ILE A 66 3.33 0.38 -9.45
CA ILE A 66 2.05 0.87 -9.93
C ILE A 66 1.10 1.02 -8.72
N PRO A 67 0.58 2.23 -8.45
CA PRO A 67 -0.33 2.43 -7.33
C PRO A 67 -1.69 1.77 -7.62
N LEU A 68 -2.12 0.88 -6.72
CA LEU A 68 -3.42 0.21 -6.79
C LEU A 68 -4.42 0.83 -5.80
N THR A 69 -5.71 0.75 -6.12
CA THR A 69 -6.79 1.17 -5.23
C THR A 69 -6.77 0.35 -3.94
N SER A 70 -6.53 1.02 -2.82
CA SER A 70 -6.26 0.38 -1.51
C SER A 70 -7.35 0.65 -0.46
N GLU A 71 -8.58 1.00 -0.86
CA GLU A 71 -9.68 1.38 0.06
C GLU A 71 -9.98 0.32 1.12
N ARG A 72 -9.81 -0.97 0.77
CA ARG A 72 -10.08 -2.12 1.65
C ARG A 72 -8.81 -2.80 2.16
N ALA A 73 -7.64 -2.18 1.99
CA ALA A 73 -6.35 -2.77 2.38
C ALA A 73 -6.31 -3.17 3.87
N MET A 74 -6.88 -2.35 4.76
CA MET A 74 -6.95 -2.66 6.20
C MET A 74 -7.84 -3.88 6.54
N SER A 75 -8.73 -4.29 5.65
CA SER A 75 -9.59 -5.47 5.86
C SER A 75 -8.98 -6.77 5.33
N MET A 76 -7.92 -6.66 4.51
CA MET A 76 -7.16 -7.81 4.03
C MET A 76 -6.17 -8.27 5.09
N ARG A 77 -5.87 -9.56 5.10
CA ARG A 77 -4.81 -10.11 5.95
C ARG A 77 -3.47 -9.93 5.26
N PHE A 78 -2.42 -9.69 6.03
CA PHE A 78 -1.06 -9.77 5.50
C PHE A 78 -0.75 -11.22 5.13
N SER A 79 -0.13 -11.45 3.97
CA SER A 79 0.18 -12.81 3.48
C SER A 79 1.01 -13.63 4.47
N ARG A 80 1.94 -12.98 5.18
CA ARG A 80 2.78 -13.60 6.23
C ARG A 80 2.00 -14.06 7.48
N ASP A 81 0.84 -13.46 7.75
CA ASP A 81 0.05 -13.65 8.96
C ASP A 81 -1.30 -14.35 8.63
N CYS A 82 -1.43 -14.92 7.43
CA CYS A 82 -2.67 -15.48 6.93
C CYS A 82 -2.71 -17.01 7.15
N ASP A 83 -3.36 -17.45 8.22
CA ASP A 83 -3.52 -18.87 8.58
C ASP A 83 -4.40 -19.69 7.60
N ALA A 84 -5.11 -19.02 6.69
CA ALA A 84 -6.03 -19.64 5.74
C ALA A 84 -5.35 -20.01 4.41
N CYS A 85 -4.04 -19.82 4.29
CA CYS A 85 -3.30 -20.22 3.09
C CYS A 85 -3.03 -21.72 3.16
N ASP A 86 -3.72 -22.52 2.34
CA ASP A 86 -3.63 -23.99 2.29
C ASP A 86 -2.31 -24.51 1.67
N GLY A 87 -1.18 -23.84 1.94
CA GLY A 87 0.15 -24.18 1.43
C GLY A 87 0.56 -23.44 0.16
N ASP A 88 -0.38 -22.78 -0.53
CA ASP A 88 -0.13 -22.07 -1.80
C ASP A 88 0.48 -20.67 -1.63
N GLY A 89 0.66 -20.21 -0.37
CA GLY A 89 1.23 -18.89 -0.06
C GLY A 89 0.32 -17.70 -0.37
N GLN A 90 -0.86 -17.94 -0.93
CA GLN A 90 -1.85 -16.93 -1.29
C GLN A 90 -3.29 -17.48 -1.18
N CYS A 91 -4.25 -16.63 -0.87
CA CYS A 91 -5.68 -16.95 -0.82
C CYS A 91 -6.54 -15.70 -1.05
N GLU A 92 -7.86 -15.87 -1.14
CA GLU A 92 -8.83 -14.79 -1.38
C GLU A 92 -8.86 -13.70 -0.28
N PHE A 93 -8.32 -13.99 0.91
CA PHE A 93 -8.30 -13.05 2.05
C PHE A 93 -7.02 -12.22 2.15
N CYS A 94 -5.94 -12.63 1.48
CA CYS A 94 -4.63 -11.97 1.56
C CYS A 94 -4.09 -11.50 0.20
N SER A 95 -4.69 -11.90 -0.91
CA SER A 95 -4.20 -11.58 -2.26
C SER A 95 -5.34 -11.31 -3.24
N VAL A 96 -5.01 -10.60 -4.32
CA VAL A 96 -5.90 -10.38 -5.47
C VAL A 96 -5.10 -10.71 -6.72
N GLU A 97 -5.62 -11.60 -7.55
CA GLU A 97 -5.00 -11.98 -8.82
C GLU A 97 -5.41 -11.00 -9.93
N LEU A 98 -4.44 -10.51 -10.69
CA LEU A 98 -4.64 -9.57 -11.78
C LEU A 98 -4.20 -10.21 -13.09
N ASN A 99 -5.15 -10.58 -13.94
CA ASN A 99 -4.88 -11.13 -15.26
C ASN A 99 -5.15 -10.05 -16.34
N PRO A 100 -4.10 -9.41 -16.88
CA PRO A 100 -4.27 -8.50 -18.01
C PRO A 100 -4.73 -9.30 -19.24
N ARG A 101 -5.84 -8.89 -19.84
CA ARG A 101 -6.29 -9.41 -21.15
C ARG A 101 -5.47 -8.85 -22.30
#